data_AF-A0A562S3H8-F1
#
_entry.id   AF-A0A562S3H8-F1
#
_cell.length_a   1.000
_cell.length_b   1.000
_cell.length_c   1.000
_cell.angle_alpha   90.00
_cell.angle_beta   90.00
_cell.angle_gamma   90.00
#
_symmetry.space_group_name_H-M   'P 1'
#
loop_
_entity.id
_entity.type
_entity.pdbx_description
1 polymer ?
#
loop_
_entity_poly.entity_id
_entity_poly.type
_entity_poly.pdbx_seq_one_letter_code
_entity_poly.pdbx_strand_id
1 'polypeptide(L)'
;MKSSKMTGAIGKLATAMIFGAALGMAAMLGLLRFIESPVMASLDGLRQGFLGHVFWFQIACPLLLGSSALYMLFKARNLLKNYSAHTDEEGEAFEMFFHRYSAGALLLTTFGFILNFILFGLSVDPLNPMIQQSIVLFILTCPVFALMELGAIFLIQKQDPVKKGDPMSFDFNRNWIESCDEAEQITIYKAAYKTFSFMKTALLIIFILTLYAKFAFDGGNLPIVFVGSIWLLQNMVFFANSEKPKKAGVPGIC
;
A
#
# COMPACT_ATOMS: atom_id res chain seq x y z
N MET A 1 -24.80 -25.89 28.77
CA MET A 1 -24.02 -26.24 27.55
C MET A 1 -23.00 -25.16 27.09
N LYS A 2 -23.15 -23.87 27.46
CA LYS A 2 -22.22 -22.77 27.08
C LYS A 2 -20.88 -22.77 27.84
N SER A 3 -20.87 -23.27 29.08
CA SER A 3 -19.68 -23.29 29.96
C SER A 3 -18.56 -24.25 29.51
N SER A 4 -18.91 -25.47 29.06
CA SER A 4 -17.94 -26.48 28.61
C SER A 4 -17.18 -26.09 27.33
N LYS A 5 -17.84 -25.40 26.38
CA LYS A 5 -17.15 -24.88 25.18
C LYS A 5 -16.19 -23.74 25.53
N MET A 6 -16.52 -22.94 26.54
CA MET A 6 -15.71 -21.82 26.99
C MET A 6 -14.46 -22.29 27.74
N THR A 7 -14.58 -23.26 28.65
CA THR A 7 -13.42 -23.87 29.33
C THR A 7 -12.49 -24.60 28.35
N GLY A 8 -13.04 -25.30 27.36
CA GLY A 8 -12.24 -25.90 26.28
C GLY A 8 -11.52 -24.88 25.40
N ALA A 9 -12.12 -23.73 25.12
CA ALA A 9 -11.46 -22.63 24.39
C ALA A 9 -10.34 -21.99 25.21
N ILE A 10 -10.57 -21.75 26.51
CA ILE A 10 -9.56 -21.18 27.42
C ILE A 10 -8.34 -22.11 27.52
N GLY A 11 -8.55 -23.43 27.62
CA GLY A 11 -7.46 -24.41 27.64
C GLY A 11 -6.58 -24.35 26.37
N LYS A 12 -7.19 -24.25 25.19
CA LYS A 12 -6.45 -24.10 23.91
C LYS A 12 -5.72 -22.75 23.82
N LEU A 13 -6.28 -21.70 24.41
CA LEU A 13 -5.69 -20.37 24.41
C LEU A 13 -4.47 -20.33 25.37
N ALA A 14 -4.58 -20.97 26.53
CA ALA A 14 -3.49 -21.10 27.49
C ALA A 14 -2.30 -21.89 26.91
N THR A 15 -2.56 -23.01 26.21
CA THR A 15 -1.48 -23.75 25.54
C THR A 15 -0.83 -22.92 24.44
N ALA A 16 -1.60 -22.22 23.62
CA ALA A 16 -1.06 -21.32 22.59
C ALA A 16 -0.20 -20.20 23.19
N MET A 17 -0.59 -19.63 24.33
CA MET A 17 0.20 -18.62 25.04
C MET A 17 1.54 -19.15 25.56
N ILE A 18 1.57 -20.36 26.13
CA ILE A 18 2.81 -20.97 26.63
C ILE A 18 3.77 -21.25 25.47
N PHE A 19 3.28 -21.81 24.37
CA PHE A 19 4.08 -22.02 23.16
C PHE A 19 4.57 -20.70 22.56
N GLY A 20 3.70 -19.68 22.52
CA GLY A 20 4.07 -18.33 22.06
C GLY A 20 5.13 -17.67 22.93
N ALA A 21 5.04 -17.82 24.26
CA ALA A 21 6.03 -17.30 25.20
C ALA A 21 7.39 -18.02 25.05
N ALA A 22 7.39 -19.34 24.90
CA ALA A 22 8.61 -20.11 24.66
C ALA A 22 9.29 -19.74 23.34
N LEU A 23 8.51 -19.61 22.26
CA LEU A 23 8.99 -19.15 20.96
C LEU A 23 9.52 -17.71 21.02
N GLY A 24 8.81 -16.82 21.71
CA GLY A 24 9.22 -15.43 21.90
C GLY A 24 10.53 -15.30 22.68
N MET A 25 10.70 -16.10 23.74
CA MET A 25 11.94 -16.13 24.53
C MET A 25 13.12 -16.69 23.71
N ALA A 26 12.92 -17.77 22.96
CA ALA A 26 13.94 -18.33 22.08
C ALA A 26 14.34 -17.35 20.97
N ALA A 27 13.35 -16.67 20.36
CA ALA A 27 13.58 -15.63 19.36
C ALA A 27 14.38 -14.46 19.95
N MET A 28 14.02 -13.99 21.15
CA MET A 28 14.73 -12.90 21.85
C MET A 28 16.19 -13.27 22.16
N LEU A 29 16.45 -14.48 22.66
CA LEU A 29 17.81 -14.95 22.94
C LEU A 29 18.65 -15.09 21.65
N GLY A 30 18.04 -15.56 20.56
CA GLY A 30 18.68 -15.58 19.23
C GLY A 30 19.01 -14.17 18.72
N LEU A 31 18.12 -13.21 18.97
CA LEU A 31 18.29 -11.80 18.62
C LEU A 31 19.47 -11.16 19.34
N LEU A 32 19.61 -11.40 20.65
CA LEU A 32 20.74 -10.89 21.43
C LEU A 32 22.08 -11.40 20.90
N ARG A 33 22.16 -12.68 20.51
CA ARG A 33 23.37 -13.24 19.87
C ARG A 33 23.63 -12.68 18.48
N PHE A 34 22.58 -12.31 17.75
CA PHE A 34 22.70 -11.73 16.42
C PHE A 34 23.23 -10.29 16.47
N ILE A 35 22.88 -9.51 17.49
CA ILE A 35 23.36 -8.13 17.69
C ILE A 35 24.89 -8.08 17.81
N GLU A 36 25.50 -9.07 18.45
CA GLU A 36 26.95 -9.16 18.63
C GLU A 36 27.70 -9.73 17.40
N SER A 37 26.98 -10.05 16.32
CA SER A 37 27.56 -10.70 15.15
C SER A 37 28.17 -9.72 14.13
N PRO A 38 29.15 -10.15 13.31
CA PRO A 38 29.69 -9.35 12.19
C PRO A 38 28.64 -8.94 11.15
N VAL A 39 27.42 -9.46 11.24
CA VAL A 39 26.29 -9.07 10.39
C VAL A 39 25.87 -7.63 10.68
N MET A 40 25.92 -7.17 11.94
CA MET A 40 25.53 -5.79 12.28
C MET A 40 26.49 -4.76 11.69
N ALA A 41 27.80 -5.03 11.74
CA ALA A 41 28.79 -4.20 11.07
C ALA A 41 28.58 -4.15 9.54
N SER A 42 28.16 -5.27 8.93
CA SER A 42 27.84 -5.31 7.50
C SER A 42 26.57 -4.50 7.17
N LEU A 43 25.57 -4.53 8.05
CA LEU A 43 24.34 -3.75 7.92
C LEU A 43 24.58 -2.24 8.09
N ASP A 44 25.45 -1.84 9.00
CA ASP A 44 25.85 -0.44 9.17
C ASP A 44 26.63 0.08 7.96
N GLY A 45 27.53 -0.73 7.40
CA GLY A 45 28.21 -0.41 6.14
C GLY A 45 27.23 -0.27 4.97
N LEU A 46 26.23 -1.15 4.88
CA LEU A 46 25.15 -1.06 3.89
C LEU A 46 24.28 0.19 4.11
N ARG A 47 23.95 0.54 5.36
CA ARG A 47 23.22 1.76 5.71
C ARG A 47 24.00 3.00 5.27
N GLN A 48 25.28 3.09 5.61
CA GLN A 48 26.11 4.25 5.24
C GLN A 48 26.28 4.36 3.71
N GLY A 49 26.52 3.23 3.03
CA GLY A 49 26.58 3.20 1.57
C GLY A 49 25.25 3.59 0.92
N PHE A 50 24.13 3.10 1.45
CA PHE A 50 22.80 3.47 0.97
C PHE A 50 22.52 4.97 1.17
N LEU A 51 22.78 5.52 2.37
CA LEU A 51 22.57 6.93 2.65
C LEU A 51 23.47 7.85 1.82
N GLY A 52 24.71 7.42 1.52
CA GLY A 52 25.60 8.15 0.60
C GLY A 52 25.10 8.20 -0.84
N HIS A 53 24.23 7.27 -1.24
CA HIS A 53 23.68 7.16 -2.60
C HIS A 53 22.17 7.38 -2.69
N VAL A 54 21.49 7.73 -1.58
CA VAL A 54 20.02 7.88 -1.53
C VAL A 54 19.51 8.90 -2.54
N PHE A 55 20.26 9.98 -2.75
CA PHE A 55 19.95 11.00 -3.76
C PHE A 55 19.88 10.42 -5.18
N TRP A 56 20.82 9.53 -5.54
CA TRP A 56 20.82 8.88 -6.85
C TRP A 56 19.66 7.89 -7.00
N PHE A 57 19.30 7.17 -5.93
CA PHE A 57 18.11 6.34 -5.93
C PHE A 57 16.83 7.17 -6.10
N GLN A 58 16.77 8.35 -5.47
CA GLN A 58 15.66 9.29 -5.60
C GLN A 58 15.52 9.88 -7.01
N ILE A 59 16.58 9.85 -7.83
CA ILE A 59 16.50 10.17 -9.26
C ILE A 59 16.12 8.93 -10.08
N ALA A 60 16.84 7.82 -9.86
CA ALA A 60 16.72 6.62 -10.67
C ALA A 60 15.34 5.96 -10.56
N CYS A 61 14.80 5.85 -9.35
CA CYS A 61 13.52 5.18 -9.11
C CYS A 61 12.34 5.93 -9.76
N PRO A 62 12.18 7.25 -9.58
CA PRO A 62 11.16 8.02 -10.28
C PRO A 62 11.33 8.02 -11.79
N LEU A 63 12.56 8.08 -12.31
CA LEU A 63 12.77 8.00 -13.75
C LEU A 63 12.33 6.64 -14.31
N LEU A 64 12.70 5.54 -13.66
CA LEU A 64 12.34 4.19 -14.10
C LEU A 64 10.82 3.96 -14.03
N LEU A 65 10.19 4.22 -12.89
CA LEU A 65 8.76 3.98 -12.69
C LEU A 65 7.91 5.00 -13.43
N GLY A 66 8.30 6.28 -13.41
CA GLY A 66 7.62 7.36 -14.11
C GLY A 66 7.68 7.22 -15.63
N SER A 67 8.85 6.88 -16.21
CA SER A 67 8.94 6.62 -17.65
C SER A 67 8.13 5.39 -18.08
N SER A 68 8.13 4.33 -17.28
CA SER A 68 7.33 3.13 -17.53
C SER A 68 5.83 3.43 -17.46
N ALA A 69 5.39 4.19 -16.45
CA ALA A 69 4.01 4.63 -16.32
C ALA A 69 3.59 5.53 -17.48
N LEU A 70 4.43 6.50 -17.84
CA LEU A 70 4.22 7.39 -18.97
C LEU A 70 4.12 6.61 -20.29
N TYR A 71 4.97 5.62 -20.52
CA TYR A 71 4.88 4.73 -21.68
C TYR A 71 3.52 4.00 -21.73
N MET A 72 3.04 3.44 -20.62
CA MET A 72 1.73 2.80 -20.56
C MET A 72 0.59 3.78 -20.81
N LEU A 73 0.67 5.01 -20.27
CA LEU A 73 -0.31 6.07 -20.53
C LEU A 73 -0.33 6.50 -22.00
N PHE A 74 0.84 6.67 -22.61
CA PHE A 74 0.95 6.97 -24.03
C PHE A 74 0.33 5.86 -24.88
N LYS A 75 0.59 4.60 -24.53
CA LYS A 75 0.03 3.45 -25.25
C LYS A 75 -1.49 3.36 -25.10
N ALA A 76 -2.02 3.53 -23.89
CA ALA A 76 -3.46 3.60 -23.65
C ALA A 76 -4.11 4.76 -24.42
N ARG A 77 -3.47 5.93 -24.43
CA ARG A 77 -3.95 7.11 -25.16
C ARG A 77 -3.95 6.89 -26.67
N ASN A 78 -2.91 6.26 -27.20
CA ASN A 78 -2.81 5.96 -28.63
C ASN A 78 -3.86 4.91 -29.05
N LEU A 79 -4.09 3.89 -28.22
CA LEU A 79 -5.18 2.92 -28.44
C LEU A 79 -6.53 3.64 -28.51
N LEU A 80 -6.84 4.50 -27.54
CA LEU A 80 -8.10 5.24 -27.51
C LEU A 80 -8.27 6.18 -28.71
N LYS A 81 -7.18 6.79 -29.20
CA LYS A 81 -7.22 7.69 -30.37
C LYS A 81 -7.46 6.95 -31.68
N ASN A 82 -6.87 5.76 -31.82
CA ASN A 82 -6.96 4.95 -33.04
C ASN A 82 -8.09 3.91 -32.97
N TYR A 83 -8.94 4.00 -31.96
CA TYR A 83 -10.05 3.09 -31.79
C TYR A 83 -11.15 3.40 -32.81
N SER A 84 -11.40 2.43 -33.68
CA SER A 84 -12.54 2.40 -34.57
C SER A 84 -13.02 0.94 -34.62
N ALA A 85 -13.91 0.55 -33.70
CA ALA A 85 -14.44 -0.80 -33.72
C ALA A 85 -15.20 -1.04 -35.03
N HIS A 86 -14.85 -2.11 -35.75
CA HIS A 86 -15.61 -2.58 -36.90
C HIS A 86 -16.32 -3.91 -36.60
N THR A 87 -15.87 -4.63 -35.57
CA THR A 87 -16.47 -5.87 -35.05
C THR A 87 -16.53 -5.88 -33.52
N ASP A 88 -17.39 -6.72 -32.95
CA ASP A 88 -17.52 -6.89 -31.49
C ASP A 88 -16.22 -7.44 -30.86
N GLU A 89 -15.53 -8.37 -31.55
CA GLU A 89 -14.25 -8.93 -31.09
C GLU A 89 -13.15 -7.86 -30.97
N GLU A 90 -13.09 -6.90 -31.89
CA GLU A 90 -12.15 -5.77 -31.83
C GLU A 90 -12.46 -4.83 -30.65
N GLY A 91 -13.74 -4.67 -30.32
CA GLY A 91 -14.21 -3.93 -29.16
C GLY A 91 -13.72 -4.54 -27.85
N GLU A 92 -13.98 -5.83 -27.64
CA GLU A 92 -13.57 -6.56 -26.43
C GLU A 92 -12.04 -6.57 -26.27
N ALA A 93 -11.30 -6.80 -27.37
CA ALA A 93 -9.85 -6.75 -27.35
C ALA A 93 -9.33 -5.37 -26.95
N PHE A 94 -9.91 -4.30 -27.51
CA PHE A 94 -9.57 -2.93 -27.15
C PHE A 94 -9.79 -2.65 -25.66
N GLU A 95 -10.96 -3.01 -25.12
CA GLU A 95 -11.28 -2.80 -23.70
C GLU A 95 -10.29 -3.52 -22.78
N MET A 96 -9.99 -4.79 -23.09
CA MET A 96 -9.02 -5.57 -22.33
C MET A 96 -7.62 -4.92 -22.34
N PHE A 97 -7.14 -4.49 -23.51
CA PHE A 97 -5.83 -3.86 -23.62
C PHE A 97 -5.80 -2.49 -22.95
N PHE A 98 -6.82 -1.66 -23.16
CA PHE A 98 -6.93 -0.36 -22.54
C PHE A 98 -6.96 -0.47 -21.01
N HIS A 99 -7.78 -1.37 -20.46
CA HIS A 99 -7.85 -1.62 -19.03
C HIS A 99 -6.48 -2.07 -18.48
N ARG A 100 -5.78 -2.97 -19.19
CA ARG A 100 -4.44 -3.42 -18.78
C ARG A 100 -3.42 -2.28 -18.74
N TYR A 101 -3.39 -1.40 -19.75
CA TYR A 101 -2.43 -0.29 -19.78
C TYR A 101 -2.77 0.82 -18.78
N SER A 102 -4.05 1.16 -18.63
CA SER A 102 -4.50 2.18 -17.65
C SER A 102 -4.32 1.71 -16.22
N ALA A 103 -4.70 0.46 -15.88
CA ALA A 103 -4.45 -0.13 -14.56
C ALA A 103 -2.95 -0.28 -14.28
N GLY A 104 -2.15 -0.68 -15.28
CA GLY A 104 -0.70 -0.75 -15.16
C GLY A 104 -0.05 0.61 -14.90
N ALA A 105 -0.52 1.66 -15.57
CA ALA A 105 -0.07 3.03 -15.32
C ALA A 105 -0.44 3.52 -13.92
N LEU A 106 -1.67 3.29 -13.47
CA LEU A 106 -2.10 3.62 -12.10
C LEU A 106 -1.23 2.89 -11.06
N LEU A 107 -1.00 1.59 -11.22
CA LEU A 107 -0.15 0.83 -10.32
C LEU A 107 1.27 1.40 -10.26
N LEU A 108 1.90 1.67 -11.41
CA LEU A 108 3.26 2.20 -11.47
C LEU A 108 3.38 3.62 -10.90
N THR A 109 2.38 4.48 -11.12
CA THR A 109 2.34 5.83 -10.54
C THR A 109 2.15 5.78 -9.03
N THR A 110 1.20 4.99 -8.51
CA THR A 110 1.01 4.80 -7.07
C THR A 110 2.27 4.22 -6.41
N PHE A 111 2.90 3.22 -7.03
CA PHE A 111 4.14 2.61 -6.50
C PHE A 111 5.29 3.62 -6.51
N GLY A 112 5.43 4.38 -7.60
CA GLY A 112 6.43 5.44 -7.73
C GLY A 112 6.23 6.53 -6.67
N PHE A 113 4.99 6.92 -6.42
CA PHE A 113 4.63 7.90 -5.39
C PHE A 113 5.01 7.41 -3.99
N ILE A 114 4.59 6.21 -3.60
CA ILE A 114 4.92 5.62 -2.29
C ILE A 114 6.43 5.48 -2.12
N LEU A 115 7.13 4.98 -3.15
CA LEU A 115 8.59 4.81 -3.11
C LEU A 115 9.31 6.16 -2.98
N ASN A 116 8.82 7.21 -3.63
CA ASN A 116 9.35 8.57 -3.53
C ASN A 116 9.23 9.11 -2.09
N PHE A 117 8.12 8.84 -1.39
CA PHE A 117 7.97 9.19 0.03
C PHE A 117 8.93 8.42 0.93
N ILE A 118 9.12 7.12 0.68
CA ILE A 118 10.06 6.30 1.46
C ILE A 118 11.48 6.81 1.27
N LEU A 119 11.92 7.03 0.02
CA LEU A 119 13.25 7.56 -0.28
C LEU A 119 13.46 8.95 0.28
N PHE A 120 12.44 9.82 0.23
CA PHE A 120 12.47 11.11 0.89
C PHE A 120 12.66 10.98 2.39
N GLY A 121 11.87 10.13 3.07
CA GLY A 121 12.02 9.88 4.51
C GLY A 121 13.42 9.39 4.89
N LEU A 122 14.02 8.51 4.07
CA LEU A 122 15.40 8.05 4.26
C LEU A 122 16.45 9.11 3.94
N SER A 123 16.14 10.05 3.03
CA SER A 123 17.06 11.13 2.64
C SER A 123 17.19 12.23 3.70
N VAL A 124 16.19 12.39 4.57
CA VAL A 124 16.21 13.33 5.70
C VAL A 124 16.93 12.68 6.89
N ASP A 125 18.20 12.32 6.69
CA ASP A 125 19.10 11.80 7.71
C ASP A 125 20.35 12.71 7.77
N PRO A 126 20.84 13.11 8.96
CA PRO A 126 22.02 13.96 9.10
C PRO A 126 23.28 13.43 8.39
N LEU A 127 23.37 12.12 8.14
CA LEU A 127 24.48 11.48 7.42
C LEU A 127 24.43 11.70 5.91
N ASN A 128 23.29 12.14 5.36
CA ASN A 128 23.17 12.42 3.94
C ASN A 128 23.80 13.79 3.61
N PRO A 129 24.86 13.86 2.79
CA PRO A 129 25.47 15.14 2.43
C PRO A 129 24.56 16.00 1.54
N MET A 130 23.56 15.41 0.88
CA MET A 130 22.74 16.05 -0.16
C MET A 130 21.27 16.27 0.27
N ILE A 131 21.00 16.44 1.57
CA ILE A 131 19.64 16.61 2.11
C ILE A 131 18.87 17.73 1.39
N GLN A 132 19.52 18.88 1.17
CA GLN A 132 18.87 20.02 0.51
C GLN A 132 18.46 19.69 -0.93
N GLN A 133 19.32 19.03 -1.72
CA GLN A 133 18.96 18.61 -3.07
C GLN A 133 17.88 17.53 -3.06
N SER A 134 17.90 16.59 -2.11
CA SER A 134 16.87 15.58 -1.92
C SER A 134 15.50 16.18 -1.61
N ILE A 135 15.42 17.23 -0.80
CA ILE A 135 14.15 17.94 -0.52
C ILE A 135 13.63 18.61 -1.79
N VAL A 136 14.48 19.33 -2.51
CA VAL A 136 14.08 19.99 -3.77
C VAL A 136 13.59 18.96 -4.79
N LEU A 137 14.33 17.85 -4.94
CA LEU A 137 13.97 16.78 -5.85
C LEU A 137 12.62 16.16 -5.48
N PHE A 138 12.36 15.91 -4.21
CA PHE A 138 11.06 15.39 -3.73
C PHE A 138 9.90 16.31 -4.10
N ILE A 139 10.07 17.62 -3.89
CA ILE A 139 9.05 18.64 -4.23
C ILE A 139 8.79 18.66 -5.74
N LEU A 140 9.82 18.42 -6.56
CA LEU A 140 9.68 18.38 -8.02
C LEU A 140 9.06 17.06 -8.52
N THR A 141 9.41 15.91 -7.94
CA THR A 141 8.93 14.60 -8.40
C THR A 141 7.51 14.27 -7.94
N CYS A 142 7.12 14.75 -6.76
CA CYS A 142 5.78 14.54 -6.20
C CYS A 142 4.64 14.97 -7.15
N PRO A 143 4.59 16.21 -7.68
CA PRO A 143 3.54 16.64 -8.60
C PRO A 143 3.61 15.90 -9.94
N VAL A 144 4.78 15.42 -10.39
CA VAL A 144 4.89 14.65 -11.63
C VAL A 144 4.08 13.36 -11.54
N PHE A 145 4.24 12.60 -10.46
CA PHE A 145 3.45 11.38 -10.23
C PHE A 145 1.96 11.68 -10.06
N ALA A 146 1.60 12.73 -9.30
CA ALA A 146 0.21 13.15 -9.14
C ALA A 146 -0.43 13.52 -10.50
N LEU A 147 0.26 14.26 -11.36
CA LEU A 147 -0.22 14.62 -12.69
C LEU A 147 -0.36 13.40 -13.61
N MET A 148 0.53 12.40 -13.49
CA MET A 148 0.41 11.15 -14.24
C MET A 148 -0.81 10.34 -13.79
N GLU A 149 -1.07 10.25 -12.48
CA GLU A 149 -2.25 9.58 -11.92
C GLU A 149 -3.54 10.28 -12.36
N LEU A 150 -3.59 11.62 -12.28
CA LEU A 150 -4.69 12.42 -12.84
C LEU A 150 -4.89 12.16 -14.34
N GLY A 151 -3.80 12.14 -15.10
CA GLY A 151 -3.85 11.83 -16.53
C GLY A 151 -4.39 10.43 -16.83
N ALA A 152 -4.09 9.44 -15.99
CA ALA A 152 -4.63 8.09 -16.08
C ALA A 152 -6.15 8.09 -15.85
N ILE A 153 -6.61 8.78 -14.79
CA ILE A 153 -8.03 8.87 -14.44
C ILE A 153 -8.82 9.60 -15.55
N PHE A 154 -8.32 10.73 -16.05
CA PHE A 154 -8.96 11.44 -17.16
C PHE A 154 -9.02 10.60 -18.44
N LEU A 155 -8.03 9.74 -18.68
CA LEU A 155 -8.06 8.85 -19.83
C LEU A 155 -9.15 7.77 -19.68
N ILE A 156 -9.32 7.22 -18.48
CA ILE A 156 -10.40 6.27 -18.16
C ILE A 156 -11.76 6.95 -18.33
N GLN A 157 -11.94 8.17 -17.80
CA GLN A 157 -13.17 8.96 -17.97
C GLN A 157 -13.47 9.30 -19.43
N LYS A 158 -12.43 9.44 -20.26
CA LYS A 158 -12.60 9.66 -21.70
C LYS A 158 -13.03 8.40 -22.44
N GLN A 159 -12.56 7.23 -22.02
CA GLN A 159 -12.99 5.94 -22.58
C GLN A 159 -14.44 5.64 -22.17
N ASP A 160 -14.75 5.81 -20.88
CA ASP A 160 -16.09 5.58 -20.32
C ASP A 160 -16.59 6.85 -19.60
N PRO A 161 -17.40 7.67 -20.30
CA PRO A 161 -18.00 8.89 -19.73
C PRO A 161 -19.01 8.64 -18.62
N VAL A 162 -19.46 7.39 -18.41
CA VAL A 162 -20.36 7.04 -17.29
C VAL A 162 -19.63 7.16 -15.97
N LYS A 163 -18.30 6.95 -15.96
CA LYS A 163 -17.45 7.10 -14.77
C LYS A 163 -17.34 8.56 -14.36
N LYS A 164 -17.85 8.90 -13.18
CA LYS A 164 -17.94 10.26 -12.64
C LYS A 164 -17.00 10.46 -11.46
N GLY A 165 -16.78 11.73 -11.12
CA GLY A 165 -15.96 12.15 -9.99
C GLY A 165 -14.83 13.06 -10.44
N ASP A 166 -14.74 14.24 -9.82
CA ASP A 166 -13.58 15.10 -9.98
C ASP A 166 -12.40 14.48 -9.20
N PRO A 167 -11.29 14.11 -9.86
CA PRO A 167 -10.13 13.52 -9.18
C PRO A 167 -9.52 14.42 -8.11
N MET A 168 -9.76 15.74 -8.17
CA MET A 168 -9.28 16.71 -7.18
C MET A 168 -10.27 16.92 -6.02
N SER A 169 -11.45 16.29 -6.06
CA SER A 169 -12.46 16.39 -5.00
C SER A 169 -12.22 15.37 -3.89
N PHE A 170 -12.45 15.79 -2.64
CA PHE A 170 -12.42 14.90 -1.48
C PHE A 170 -13.44 13.75 -1.57
N ASP A 171 -14.52 13.96 -2.32
CA ASP A 171 -15.58 12.96 -2.54
C ASP A 171 -15.31 12.06 -3.76
N PHE A 172 -14.13 12.15 -4.40
CA PHE A 172 -13.79 11.38 -5.61
C PHE A 172 -14.10 9.90 -5.46
N ASN A 173 -13.60 9.25 -4.40
CA ASN A 173 -13.81 7.81 -4.20
C ASN A 173 -15.29 7.44 -4.10
N ARG A 174 -16.11 8.25 -3.43
CA ARG A 174 -17.56 8.00 -3.33
C ARG A 174 -18.22 8.14 -4.69
N ASN A 175 -17.99 9.26 -5.36
CA ASN A 175 -18.57 9.55 -6.67
C ASN A 175 -18.13 8.54 -7.75
N TRP A 176 -16.89 8.06 -7.67
CA TRP A 176 -16.35 7.03 -8.54
C TRP A 176 -17.10 5.70 -8.36
N ILE A 177 -17.22 5.22 -7.11
CA ILE A 177 -17.93 3.98 -6.80
C ILE A 177 -19.41 4.05 -7.17
N GLU A 178 -20.08 5.18 -6.90
CA GLU A 178 -21.49 5.39 -7.27
C GLU A 178 -21.72 5.38 -8.79
N SER A 179 -20.69 5.68 -9.58
CA SER A 179 -20.78 5.66 -11.05
C SER A 179 -20.49 4.28 -11.66
N CYS A 180 -19.85 3.38 -10.91
CA CYS A 180 -19.60 2.01 -11.33
C CYS A 180 -20.90 1.19 -11.38
N ASP A 181 -20.95 0.22 -12.28
CA ASP A 181 -22.04 -0.77 -12.30
C ASP A 181 -21.97 -1.73 -11.09
N GLU A 182 -23.02 -2.55 -10.90
CA GLU A 182 -23.09 -3.46 -9.75
C GLU A 182 -21.95 -4.49 -9.75
N ALA A 183 -21.50 -4.95 -10.93
CA ALA A 183 -20.45 -5.96 -11.05
C ALA A 183 -19.05 -5.41 -10.69
N GLU A 184 -18.73 -4.20 -11.16
CA GLU A 184 -17.52 -3.45 -10.83
C GLU A 184 -17.49 -3.12 -9.32
N GLN A 185 -18.60 -2.61 -8.76
CA GLN A 185 -18.70 -2.32 -7.33
C GLN A 185 -18.42 -3.56 -6.48
N ILE A 186 -19.06 -4.70 -6.80
CA ILE A 186 -18.83 -5.97 -6.08
C ILE A 186 -17.36 -6.38 -6.17
N THR A 187 -16.72 -6.19 -7.32
CA THR A 187 -15.31 -6.52 -7.51
C THR A 187 -14.42 -5.65 -6.63
N ILE A 188 -14.67 -4.35 -6.57
CA ILE A 188 -13.94 -3.41 -5.71
C ILE A 188 -14.13 -3.77 -4.23
N TYR A 189 -15.36 -4.05 -3.79
CA TYR A 189 -15.62 -4.44 -2.40
C TYR A 189 -14.94 -5.76 -2.02
N LYS A 190 -14.95 -6.77 -2.90
CA LYS A 190 -14.23 -8.03 -2.70
C LYS A 190 -12.72 -7.81 -2.59
N ALA A 191 -12.16 -6.98 -3.47
CA ALA A 191 -10.74 -6.62 -3.43
C ALA A 191 -10.40 -5.88 -2.13
N ALA A 192 -11.20 -4.90 -1.72
CA ALA A 192 -11.03 -4.15 -0.49
C ALA A 192 -11.06 -5.06 0.76
N TYR A 193 -12.02 -5.98 0.85
CA TYR A 193 -12.08 -6.94 1.97
C TYR A 193 -10.87 -7.88 1.99
N LYS A 194 -10.43 -8.38 0.84
CA LYS A 194 -9.24 -9.24 0.75
C LYS A 194 -7.99 -8.49 1.20
N THR A 195 -7.84 -7.23 0.78
CA THR A 195 -6.75 -6.34 1.22
C THR A 195 -6.83 -6.09 2.72
N PHE A 196 -8.00 -5.77 3.28
CA PHE A 196 -8.18 -5.58 4.72
C PHE A 196 -7.75 -6.82 5.53
N SER A 197 -8.18 -8.00 5.10
CA SER A 197 -7.84 -9.27 5.75
C SER A 197 -6.33 -9.53 5.72
N PHE A 198 -5.68 -9.28 4.58
CA PHE A 198 -4.23 -9.39 4.44
C PHE A 198 -3.50 -8.37 5.33
N MET A 199 -3.95 -7.10 5.32
CA MET A 199 -3.34 -6.01 6.10
C MET A 199 -3.36 -6.28 7.60
N LYS A 200 -4.39 -6.95 8.13
CA LYS A 200 -4.43 -7.37 9.53
C LYS A 200 -3.25 -8.27 9.90
N THR A 201 -2.91 -9.23 9.04
CA THR A 201 -1.75 -10.12 9.24
C THR A 201 -0.44 -9.39 8.97
N ALA A 202 -0.40 -8.56 7.93
CA ALA A 202 0.79 -7.78 7.59
C ALA A 202 1.19 -6.80 8.70
N LEU A 203 0.24 -6.09 9.31
CA LEU A 203 0.49 -5.18 10.43
C LEU A 203 1.05 -5.91 11.66
N LEU A 204 0.55 -7.11 11.97
CA LEU A 204 1.11 -7.95 13.04
C LEU A 204 2.58 -8.30 12.75
N ILE A 205 2.88 -8.73 11.52
CA ILE A 205 4.25 -9.07 11.10
C ILE A 205 5.15 -7.83 11.18
N ILE A 206 4.71 -6.69 10.66
CA ILE A 206 5.46 -5.42 10.71
C ILE A 206 5.70 -4.97 12.14
N PHE A 207 4.74 -5.15 13.04
CA PHE A 207 4.92 -4.83 14.47
C PHE A 207 6.02 -5.68 15.11
N ILE A 208 6.04 -7.00 14.83
CA ILE A 208 7.12 -7.90 15.30
C ILE A 208 8.47 -7.48 14.70
N LEU A 209 8.53 -7.15 13.42
CA LEU A 209 9.74 -6.64 12.77
C LEU A 209 10.22 -5.32 13.37
N THR A 210 9.30 -4.45 13.77
CA THR A 210 9.65 -3.17 14.41
C THR A 210 10.23 -3.39 15.82
N LEU A 211 9.69 -4.36 16.57
CA LEU A 211 10.29 -4.78 17.84
C LEU A 211 11.69 -5.35 17.64
N TYR A 212 11.88 -6.18 16.61
CA TYR A 212 13.20 -6.66 16.24
C TYR A 212 14.16 -5.51 15.91
N ALA A 213 13.71 -4.55 15.09
CA ALA A 213 14.51 -3.41 14.69
C ALA A 213 14.91 -2.51 15.86
N LYS A 214 14.04 -2.36 16.88
CA LYS A 214 14.38 -1.65 18.12
C LYS A 214 15.58 -2.28 18.83
N PHE A 215 15.56 -3.60 19.04
CA PHE A 215 16.66 -4.27 19.73
C PHE A 215 17.92 -4.33 18.88
N ALA A 216 17.78 -4.54 17.57
CA ALA A 216 18.91 -4.66 16.66
C ALA A 216 19.62 -3.32 16.40
N PHE A 217 18.87 -2.26 16.07
CA PHE A 217 19.44 -1.01 15.55
C PHE A 217 19.30 0.18 16.51
N ASP A 218 19.02 -0.08 17.80
CA ASP A 218 18.60 0.94 18.77
C ASP A 218 17.46 1.83 18.22
N GLY A 219 16.59 1.21 17.42
CA GLY A 219 15.43 1.87 16.85
C GLY A 219 14.55 2.39 17.98
N GLY A 220 14.37 3.71 18.06
CA GLY A 220 13.62 4.34 19.16
C GLY A 220 12.22 3.75 19.36
N ASN A 221 11.53 4.12 20.43
CA ASN A 221 10.20 3.56 20.73
C ASN A 221 9.08 4.05 19.78
N LEU A 222 9.31 5.15 19.03
CA LEU A 222 8.29 5.81 18.22
C LEU A 222 7.69 4.92 17.11
N PRO A 223 8.48 4.18 16.29
CA PRO A 223 7.92 3.29 15.27
C PRO A 223 6.95 2.24 15.84
N ILE A 224 7.22 1.71 17.05
CA ILE A 224 6.34 0.73 17.71
C ILE A 224 4.99 1.37 18.03
N VAL A 225 5.01 2.59 18.57
CA VAL A 225 3.79 3.34 18.91
C VAL A 225 2.99 3.67 17.64
N PHE A 226 3.64 4.10 16.56
CA PHE A 226 2.96 4.40 15.30
C PHE A 226 2.32 3.16 14.68
N VAL A 227 3.07 2.06 14.51
CA VAL A 227 2.50 0.83 13.94
C VAL A 227 1.36 0.29 14.81
N GLY A 228 1.51 0.32 16.14
CA GLY A 228 0.46 -0.07 17.09
C GLY A 228 -0.80 0.80 16.98
N SER A 229 -0.64 2.13 16.85
CA SER A 229 -1.75 3.06 16.69
C SER A 229 -2.51 2.87 15.38
N ILE A 230 -1.80 2.62 14.26
CA ILE A 230 -2.42 2.33 12.96
C ILE A 230 -3.22 1.03 13.03
N TRP A 231 -2.65 0.01 13.68
CA TRP A 231 -3.34 -1.26 13.86
C TRP A 231 -4.60 -1.13 14.73
N LEU A 232 -4.54 -0.36 15.82
CA LEU A 232 -5.71 -0.04 16.64
C LEU A 232 -6.76 0.74 15.84
N LEU A 233 -6.35 1.79 15.11
CA LEU A 233 -7.24 2.62 14.31
C LEU A 233 -7.98 1.80 13.24
N GLN A 234 -7.26 0.93 12.52
CA GLN A 234 -7.87 0.05 11.53
C GLN A 234 -8.96 -0.84 12.13
N ASN A 235 -8.72 -1.40 13.32
CA ASN A 235 -9.73 -2.22 14.00
C ASN A 235 -10.90 -1.37 14.51
N MET A 236 -10.64 -0.19 15.07
CA MET A 236 -11.69 0.73 15.54
C MET A 236 -12.64 1.11 14.40
N VAL A 237 -12.09 1.54 13.26
CA VAL A 237 -12.88 1.91 12.08
C VAL A 237 -13.69 0.71 11.58
N PHE A 238 -13.08 -0.47 11.52
CA PHE A 238 -13.78 -1.69 11.12
C PHE A 238 -14.96 -2.01 12.05
N PHE A 239 -14.76 -2.00 13.36
CA PHE A 239 -15.82 -2.32 14.31
C PHE A 239 -16.95 -1.28 14.27
N ALA A 240 -16.61 0.01 14.21
CA ALA A 240 -17.58 1.09 14.11
C ALA A 240 -18.48 0.97 12.87
N ASN A 241 -17.94 0.49 11.74
CA ASN A 241 -18.69 0.31 10.49
C ASN A 241 -19.32 -1.09 10.33
N SER A 242 -18.95 -2.06 11.19
CA SER A 242 -19.50 -3.43 11.18
C SER A 242 -20.85 -3.55 11.90
N GLU A 243 -21.23 -2.54 12.68
CA GLU A 243 -22.55 -2.49 13.31
C GLU A 243 -23.62 -2.24 12.24
N LYS A 244 -24.60 -3.14 12.16
CA LYS A 244 -25.70 -3.03 11.19
C LYS A 244 -26.39 -1.68 11.33
N PRO A 245 -26.61 -0.90 10.26
CA PRO A 245 -27.55 0.21 10.32
C PRO A 245 -28.91 -0.37 10.69
N LYS A 246 -29.40 -0.08 11.91
CA LYS A 246 -30.66 -0.62 12.40
C LYS A 246 -31.89 -0.13 11.63
N LYS A 247 -31.77 0.86 10.74
CA LYS A 247 -32.85 1.35 9.86
C LYS A 247 -32.29 2.03 8.61
N ALA A 248 -32.40 1.36 7.47
CA ALA A 248 -32.81 1.89 6.15
C ALA A 248 -32.66 0.73 5.16
N GLY A 249 -33.72 0.40 4.44
CA GLY A 249 -33.82 -0.81 3.63
C GLY A 249 -32.77 -0.88 2.52
N VAL A 250 -31.71 -1.68 2.75
CA VAL A 250 -30.85 -2.20 1.69
C VAL A 250 -31.18 -3.68 1.55
N PRO A 251 -31.72 -4.13 0.41
CA PRO A 251 -32.09 -5.53 0.19
C PRO A 251 -30.86 -6.43 0.27
N GLY A 252 -31.05 -7.59 0.89
CA GLY A 252 -30.00 -8.48 1.36
C GLY A 252 -29.15 -9.08 0.24
N ILE A 253 -27.85 -9.13 0.51
CA ILE A 253 -26.91 -10.02 -0.17
C ILE A 253 -26.98 -11.35 0.58
N CYS A 254 -27.74 -12.29 0.02
CA CYS A 254 -27.51 -13.73 0.21
C CYS A 254 -26.52 -14.21 -0.85
#